data_AF-A0AAD8UEN7-F1
#
_entry.id   AF-A0AAD8UEN7-F1
#
_cell.length_a   1.000
_cell.length_b   1.000
_cell.length_c   1.000
_cell.angle_alpha   90.00
_cell.angle_beta   90.00
_cell.angle_gamma   90.00
#
_symmetry.space_group_name_H-M   'P 1'
#
loop_
_entity.id
_entity.type
_entity.pdbx_description
1 polymer ?
#
loop_
_entity_poly.entity_id
_entity_poly.type
_entity_poly.pdbx_seq_one_letter_code
_entity_poly.pdbx_strand_id
1 'polypeptide(L)'
;MIEQQCLSGGERQRGIITCGIAPNRLNPMAQASHHAVFNAWRRFASRVWYFGPPLITAWYVMCWADERNRFLSSKAGRERPERD
;
A
#
# COMPACT_ATOMS: atom_id res chain seq x y z
N MET A 1 -9.29 -4.41 44.18
CA MET A 1 -9.72 -4.03 42.82
C MET A 1 -8.53 -4.17 41.86
N ILE A 2 -8.00 -5.38 41.66
CA ILE A 2 -6.78 -5.66 40.85
C ILE A 2 -6.99 -6.85 39.88
N GLU A 3 -8.25 -7.27 39.66
CA GLU A 3 -8.56 -8.52 38.93
C GLU A 3 -9.33 -8.24 37.64
N GLN A 4 -8.80 -7.41 36.73
CA GLN A 4 -9.37 -7.26 35.38
C GLN A 4 -8.34 -7.22 34.23
N GLN A 5 -7.05 -7.45 34.50
CA GLN A 5 -6.00 -7.35 33.47
C GLN A 5 -5.62 -8.66 32.75
N CYS A 6 -6.24 -9.81 33.05
CA CYS A 6 -5.77 -11.11 32.52
C CYS A 6 -6.60 -11.71 31.37
N LEU A 7 -7.56 -10.99 30.77
CA LEU A 7 -8.45 -11.55 29.74
C LEU A 7 -7.94 -11.42 28.29
N SER A 8 -6.81 -10.78 28.06
CA SER A 8 -6.09 -10.82 26.78
C SER A 8 -4.68 -11.34 27.05
N GLY A 9 -4.22 -12.36 26.32
CA GLY A 9 -2.96 -13.06 26.53
C GLY A 9 -1.68 -12.24 26.27
N GLY A 10 -1.70 -10.93 26.52
CA GLY A 10 -0.54 -10.04 26.47
C GLY A 10 0.18 -9.95 27.81
N GLU A 11 1.42 -9.50 27.79
CA GLU A 11 2.26 -9.34 28.97
C GLU A 11 1.65 -8.40 30.03
N ARG A 12 1.99 -8.62 31.31
CA ARG A 12 1.47 -7.80 32.42
C ARG A 12 1.96 -6.36 32.31
N GLN A 13 1.03 -5.43 32.13
CA GLN A 13 1.30 -4.00 32.03
C GLN A 13 1.08 -3.31 33.38
N ARG A 14 2.12 -2.66 33.92
CA ARG A 14 2.07 -1.89 35.18
C ARG A 14 2.49 -0.44 34.93
N GLY A 15 1.72 0.51 35.45
CA GLY A 15 2.09 1.94 35.45
C GLY A 15 1.69 2.76 34.22
N ILE A 16 0.90 2.20 33.30
CA ILE A 16 0.42 2.94 32.12
C ILE A 16 -0.88 3.66 32.48
N ILE A 17 -0.89 4.99 32.37
CA ILE A 17 -2.07 5.82 32.59
C ILE A 17 -2.56 6.32 31.23
N THR A 18 -3.72 5.84 30.81
CA THR A 18 -4.36 6.28 29.56
C THR A 18 -5.46 7.27 29.88
N CYS A 19 -5.31 8.51 29.41
CA CYS A 19 -6.33 9.54 29.54
C CYS A 19 -7.12 9.64 28.23
N GLY A 20 -8.45 9.60 28.32
CA GLY A 20 -9.34 9.74 27.17
C GLY A 20 -10.41 10.81 27.43
N ILE A 21 -10.94 11.39 26.35
CA ILE A 21 -12.04 12.36 26.39
C ILE A 21 -13.28 11.68 25.80
N ALA A 22 -14.46 11.99 26.35
CA ALA A 22 -15.72 11.47 25.83
C ALA A 22 -15.94 11.91 24.36
N PRO A 23 -16.31 11.00 23.45
CA PRO A 23 -16.39 11.28 22.01
C PRO A 23 -17.45 12.33 21.65
N ASN A 24 -18.49 12.50 22.47
CA ASN A 24 -19.51 13.54 22.30
C ASN A 24 -18.96 14.97 22.42
N ARG A 25 -17.74 15.13 22.95
CA ARG A 25 -17.07 16.42 23.15
C ARG A 25 -15.98 16.70 22.11
N LEU A 26 -15.75 15.76 21.18
CA LEU A 26 -14.77 15.90 20.11
C LEU A 26 -15.49 16.30 18.82
N ASN A 27 -14.88 17.20 18.04
CA ASN A 27 -15.30 17.42 16.66
C ASN A 27 -14.65 16.33 15.78
N PRO A 28 -15.41 15.38 15.23
CA PRO A 28 -14.88 14.19 14.56
C PRO A 28 -14.11 14.50 13.26
N MET A 29 -14.29 15.68 12.69
CA MET A 29 -13.59 16.12 11.48
C MET A 29 -12.72 17.36 11.70
N ALA A 30 -12.52 17.77 12.97
CA ALA A 30 -11.64 18.89 13.25
C ALA A 30 -10.26 18.64 12.65
N GLN A 31 -9.82 19.58 11.80
CA GLN A 31 -8.48 19.58 11.20
C GLN A 31 -8.16 18.37 10.30
N ALA A 32 -9.19 17.61 9.88
CA ALA A 32 -9.03 16.45 9.02
C ALA A 32 -8.41 16.80 7.66
N SER A 33 -8.73 17.96 7.08
CA SER A 33 -8.17 18.37 5.78
C SER A 33 -6.65 18.56 5.82
N HIS A 34 -6.13 19.30 6.81
CA HIS A 34 -4.70 19.54 6.94
C HIS A 34 -3.96 18.28 7.41
N HIS A 35 -4.43 17.63 8.49
CA HIS A 35 -3.71 16.48 9.05
C HIS A 35 -3.82 15.21 8.21
N ALA A 36 -4.99 14.92 7.61
CA ALA A 36 -5.15 13.68 6.85
C ALA A 36 -4.34 13.70 5.55
N VAL A 37 -4.28 14.84 4.84
CA VAL A 37 -3.55 14.93 3.57
C VAL A 37 -2.05 14.74 3.79
N PHE A 38 -1.45 15.47 4.73
CA PHE A 38 -0.02 15.33 5.00
C PHE A 38 0.34 13.98 5.63
N ASN A 39 -0.50 13.44 6.51
CA ASN A 39 -0.29 12.11 7.09
C ASN A 39 -0.45 11.01 6.02
N ALA A 40 -1.39 11.14 5.09
CA ALA A 40 -1.57 10.21 3.99
C ALA A 40 -0.37 10.23 3.03
N TRP A 41 0.10 11.42 2.63
CA TRP A 41 1.29 11.55 1.78
C TRP A 41 2.54 10.94 2.42
N ARG A 42 2.83 11.30 3.68
CA ARG A 42 3.97 10.73 4.44
C ARG A 42 3.89 9.20 4.51
N ARG A 43 2.69 8.66 4.72
CA ARG A 43 2.43 7.21 4.79
C ARG A 43 2.53 6.54 3.42
N PHE A 44 2.17 7.22 2.34
CA PHE A 44 2.25 6.68 0.98
C PHE A 44 3.70 6.66 0.48
N ALA A 45 4.44 7.74 0.71
CA ALA A 45 5.82 7.91 0.26
C ALA A 45 6.76 6.82 0.81
N SER A 46 6.54 6.34 2.03
CA SER A 46 7.36 5.24 2.58
C SER A 46 7.01 3.87 2.00
N ARG A 47 5.81 3.68 1.44
CA ARG A 47 5.42 2.41 0.81
C ARG A 47 5.69 2.35 -0.69
N VAL A 48 5.72 3.49 -1.38
CA VAL A 48 5.80 3.53 -2.85
C VAL A 48 7.00 2.78 -3.41
N TRP A 49 8.12 2.74 -2.67
CA TRP A 49 9.31 2.02 -3.09
C TRP A 49 9.20 0.50 -3.04
N TYR A 50 8.27 -0.04 -2.24
CA TYR A 50 8.08 -1.48 -2.14
C TYR A 50 7.22 -2.04 -3.28
N PHE A 51 6.20 -1.30 -3.72
CA PHE A 51 5.28 -1.76 -4.76
C PHE A 51 5.44 -1.02 -6.10
N GLY A 52 6.06 0.15 -6.12
CA GLY A 52 6.26 0.94 -7.33
C GLY A 52 7.11 0.23 -8.37
N PRO A 53 8.33 -0.25 -8.03
CA PRO A 53 9.18 -0.96 -8.97
C PRO A 53 8.52 -2.18 -9.63
N PRO A 54 7.90 -3.13 -8.89
CA PRO A 54 7.29 -4.30 -9.53
C PRO A 54 6.10 -3.94 -10.44
N LEU A 55 5.30 -2.92 -10.12
CA LEU A 55 4.21 -2.48 -10.98
C LEU A 55 4.70 -1.87 -12.29
N ILE A 56 5.75 -1.03 -12.22
CA ILE A 56 6.37 -0.44 -13.41
C ILE A 56 6.98 -1.53 -14.29
N THR A 57 7.72 -2.47 -13.68
CA THR A 57 8.30 -3.61 -14.42
C THR A 57 7.23 -4.45 -15.10
N ALA A 58 6.14 -4.79 -14.40
CA ALA A 58 5.04 -5.56 -14.97
C ALA A 58 4.40 -4.86 -16.18
N TRP A 59 4.22 -3.54 -16.10
CA TRP A 59 3.68 -2.74 -17.20
C TRP A 59 4.61 -2.77 -18.42
N TYR A 60 5.91 -2.59 -18.23
CA TYR A 60 6.87 -2.67 -19.33
C TYR A 60 6.91 -4.06 -19.99
N VAL A 61 6.87 -5.13 -19.19
CA VAL A 61 6.83 -6.50 -19.70
C VAL A 61 5.56 -6.75 -20.51
N MET A 62 4.40 -6.27 -20.04
CA MET A 62 3.14 -6.40 -20.77
C MET A 62 3.17 -5.65 -22.10
N CYS A 63 3.67 -4.40 -22.13
CA CYS A 63 3.81 -3.64 -23.37
C CYS A 63 4.75 -4.32 -24.37
N TRP A 64 5.89 -4.83 -23.89
CA TRP A 64 6.81 -5.59 -24.73
C TRP A 64 6.16 -6.88 -25.28
N ALA A 65 5.42 -7.59 -24.45
CA ALA A 65 4.72 -8.82 -24.84
C ALA A 65 3.63 -8.55 -25.90
N ASP A 66 2.83 -7.48 -25.75
CA ASP A 66 1.79 -7.13 -26.73
C ASP A 66 2.41 -6.75 -28.08
N GLU A 67 3.45 -5.92 -28.09
CA GLU A 67 4.17 -5.53 -29.31
C GLU A 67 4.78 -6.76 -29.99
N ARG A 68 5.39 -7.66 -29.21
CA ARG A 68 5.98 -8.91 -29.73
C ARG A 68 4.92 -9.83 -30.32
N ASN A 69 3.77 -9.97 -29.66
CA ASN A 69 2.66 -10.80 -30.12
C ASN A 69 2.06 -10.25 -31.43
N ARG A 70 1.86 -8.93 -31.53
CA ARG A 70 1.39 -8.27 -32.74
C ARG A 70 2.38 -8.42 -33.89
N PHE A 71 3.68 -8.28 -33.61
CA PHE A 71 4.74 -8.46 -34.60
C PHE A 71 4.74 -9.89 -35.17
N LEU A 72 4.65 -10.92 -34.32
CA LEU A 72 4.61 -12.33 -34.75
C LEU A 72 3.35 -12.65 -35.57
N SER A 73 2.22 -12.01 -35.24
CA SER A 73 0.96 -12.17 -36.00
C SER A 73 0.96 -11.44 -37.34
N SER A 74 1.88 -10.48 -37.53
CA SER A 74 2.01 -9.66 -38.75
C SER A 74 2.70 -10.42 -39.89
N LYS A 75 2.54 -9.92 -41.12
CA LYS A 75 3.16 -10.52 -42.32
C LYS A 75 4.69 -10.50 -42.26
N ALA A 76 5.26 -9.39 -41.79
CA ALA A 76 6.70 -9.23 -41.58
C ALA A 76 7.29 -10.22 -40.56
N GLY A 77 6.47 -10.71 -39.62
CA GLY A 77 6.86 -11.76 -38.67
C GLY A 77 6.92 -13.16 -39.29
N ARG A 78 6.09 -13.45 -40.31
CA ARG A 78 6.05 -14.75 -41.00
C ARG A 78 7.18 -14.94 -42.00
N GLU A 79 7.65 -13.85 -42.58
CA GLU A 79 8.75 -13.83 -43.56
C GLU A 79 10.13 -13.85 -42.89
N ARG A 80 10.19 -13.63 -41.58
CA ARG A 80 11.42 -13.74 -40.80
C ARG A 80 11.61 -15.20 -40.35
N PRO A 81 12.53 -15.97 -40.96
CA PRO A 81 12.95 -17.24 -40.38
C PRO A 81 13.58 -16.95 -39.00
N GLU A 82 13.04 -17.59 -37.98
CA GLU A 82 13.54 -17.56 -36.60
C GLU A 82 15.00 -18.01 -36.58
N ARG A 83 15.89 -17.17 -36.02
CA ARG A 83 17.24 -17.59 -35.65
C ARG A 83 17.16 -18.02 -34.19
N ASP A 84 17.31 -19.32 -33.97
CA ASP A 84 17.79 -19.88 -32.70
C ASP A 84 19.18 -19.32 -32.35
#